data_AF-A0A959IVE8-F1
#
_entry.id   AF-A0A959IVE8-F1
#
_cell.length_a   1.000
_cell.length_b   1.000
_cell.length_c   1.000
_cell.angle_alpha   90.00
_cell.angle_beta   90.00
_cell.angle_gamma   90.00
#
_symmetry.space_group_name_H-M   'P 1'
#
loop_
_entity.id
_entity.type
_entity.pdbx_description
1 polymer ?
#
loop_
_entity_poly.entity_id
_entity_poly.type
_entity_poly.pdbx_seq_one_letter_code
_entity_poly.pdbx_strand_id
1 'polypeptide(L)'
;MSLQINHTVTERFLRYVQIDTQSDPSSTTFPSTDKQKNLARLLVQELQAMGITEVELDEHGYVYATIPASTVHTNVPVICLCSHMDTSPDASGANVKPIIHKKYDGGDIVLPDDPEQVLRPSDHPHLKDQIGNDIITASGTTLLGADNKAGLAEIMDVANYFMTHPEARRGKIRILFTPDEEIGRGV
;
A
#
# COMPACT_ATOMS: atom_id res chain seq x y z
N MET A 1 22.94 -18.02 5.66
CA MET A 1 22.27 -17.23 6.71
C MET A 1 20.93 -16.81 6.16
N SER A 2 19.82 -17.13 6.84
CA SER A 2 18.52 -16.58 6.51
C SER A 2 18.56 -15.07 6.74
N LEU A 3 18.15 -14.28 5.75
CA LEU A 3 17.97 -12.84 5.91
C LEU A 3 16.91 -12.60 6.98
N GLN A 4 17.30 -12.01 8.11
CA GLN A 4 16.36 -11.63 9.16
C GLN A 4 15.82 -10.25 8.82
N ILE A 5 14.68 -10.21 8.13
CA ILE A 5 14.00 -8.97 7.76
C ILE A 5 13.06 -8.59 8.90
N ASN A 6 13.22 -7.39 9.45
CA ASN A 6 12.25 -6.82 10.38
C ASN A 6 11.15 -6.11 9.58
N HIS A 7 10.05 -6.80 9.33
CA HIS A 7 8.96 -6.29 8.49
C HIS A 7 8.16 -5.20 9.20
N THR A 8 8.02 -4.05 8.52
CA THR A 8 7.18 -2.92 8.95
C THR A 8 5.89 -2.80 8.15
N VAL A 9 5.70 -3.68 7.15
CA VAL A 9 4.60 -3.66 6.18
C VAL A 9 3.22 -3.64 6.84
N THR A 10 2.97 -4.46 7.86
CA THR A 10 1.65 -4.55 8.49
C THR A 10 1.25 -3.24 9.18
N GLU A 11 2.15 -2.63 9.96
CA GLU A 11 1.86 -1.38 10.66
C GLU A 11 1.62 -0.22 9.69
N ARG A 12 2.39 -0.18 8.59
CA ARG A 12 2.20 0.78 7.50
C ARG A 12 0.86 0.59 6.82
N PHE A 13 0.57 -0.64 6.40
CA PHE A 13 -0.68 -0.99 5.74
C PHE A 13 -1.90 -0.57 6.58
N LEU A 14 -1.93 -0.96 7.86
CA LEU A 14 -3.01 -0.60 8.78
C LEU A 14 -3.19 0.91 8.91
N ARG A 15 -2.12 1.71 8.86
CA ARG A 15 -2.20 3.18 8.89
C ARG A 15 -2.71 3.74 7.57
N TYR A 16 -2.24 3.23 6.44
CA TYR A 16 -2.60 3.76 5.12
C TYR A 16 -4.07 3.51 4.78
N VAL A 17 -4.60 2.33 5.10
CA VAL A 17 -6.02 2.00 4.81
C VAL A 17 -7.01 2.89 5.55
N GLN A 18 -6.62 3.46 6.70
CA GLN A 18 -7.47 4.40 7.45
C GLN A 18 -7.53 5.80 6.83
N ILE A 19 -6.66 6.13 5.87
CA ILE A 19 -6.66 7.41 5.18
C ILE A 19 -7.60 7.32 3.98
N ASP A 20 -8.66 8.12 3.97
CA ASP A 20 -9.58 8.17 2.84
C ASP A 20 -8.92 8.78 1.60
N THR A 21 -8.82 7.97 0.56
CA THR A 21 -8.20 8.32 -0.73
C THR A 21 -9.09 7.96 -1.92
N GLN A 22 -10.38 7.70 -1.69
CA GLN A 22 -11.28 7.27 -2.77
C GLN A 22 -11.33 8.28 -3.94
N SER A 23 -11.20 7.77 -5.16
CA SER A 23 -11.31 8.54 -6.41
C SER A 23 -12.78 8.93 -6.72
N ASP A 24 -12.97 10.00 -7.49
CA ASP A 24 -14.30 10.45 -7.95
C ASP A 24 -14.37 10.46 -9.49
N PRO A 25 -15.08 9.50 -10.13
CA PRO A 25 -15.16 9.44 -11.58
C PRO A 25 -15.91 10.63 -12.22
N SER A 26 -16.73 11.35 -11.43
CA SER A 26 -17.46 12.54 -11.88
C SER A 26 -16.64 13.83 -11.82
N SER A 27 -15.48 13.78 -11.14
CA SER A 27 -14.64 14.95 -10.93
C SER A 27 -13.99 15.45 -12.22
N THR A 28 -13.92 16.78 -12.33
CA THR A 28 -13.24 17.51 -13.39
C THR A 28 -11.85 18.00 -12.97
N THR A 29 -11.43 17.73 -11.73
CA THR A 29 -10.09 18.08 -11.22
C THR A 29 -9.11 16.91 -11.34
N PHE A 30 -7.83 17.20 -11.14
CA PHE A 30 -6.78 16.20 -11.00
C PHE A 30 -5.89 16.53 -9.78
N PRO A 31 -5.75 15.62 -8.79
CA PRO A 31 -6.46 14.34 -8.70
C PRO A 31 -7.97 14.57 -8.55
N SER A 32 -8.75 13.53 -8.81
CA SER A 32 -10.21 13.60 -8.79
C SER A 32 -10.73 14.00 -7.40
N THR A 33 -10.01 13.61 -6.34
CA THR A 33 -10.28 14.03 -4.97
C THR A 33 -8.99 14.52 -4.30
N ASP A 34 -9.01 15.73 -3.73
CA ASP A 34 -7.82 16.32 -3.07
C ASP A 34 -7.35 15.49 -1.86
N LYS A 35 -8.26 14.72 -1.25
CA LYS A 35 -7.96 13.82 -0.12
C LYS A 35 -6.91 12.75 -0.44
N GLN A 36 -6.73 12.37 -1.71
CA GLN A 36 -5.62 11.48 -2.12
C GLN A 36 -4.24 12.04 -1.71
N LYS A 37 -4.08 13.37 -1.76
CA LYS A 37 -2.83 14.03 -1.36
C LYS A 37 -2.54 13.91 0.13
N ASN A 38 -3.50 13.51 0.97
CA ASN A 38 -3.24 13.27 2.39
C ASN A 38 -2.32 12.07 2.59
N LEU A 39 -2.57 10.97 1.88
CA LEU A 39 -1.68 9.81 1.88
C LEU A 39 -0.34 10.17 1.22
N ALA A 40 -0.37 10.88 0.08
CA ALA A 40 0.85 11.32 -0.61
C ALA A 40 1.81 12.11 0.31
N ARG A 41 1.29 13.09 1.06
CA ARG A 41 2.09 13.90 2.01
C ARG A 41 2.68 13.04 3.13
N LEU A 42 1.94 12.05 3.63
CA LEU A 42 2.45 11.12 4.63
C LEU A 42 3.60 10.27 4.04
N LEU A 43 3.42 9.72 2.84
CA LEU A 43 4.43 8.90 2.17
C LEU A 43 5.73 9.68 1.93
N VAL A 44 5.63 10.95 1.48
CA VAL A 44 6.79 11.85 1.36
C VAL A 44 7.54 12.00 2.67
N GLN A 45 6.82 12.28 3.77
CA GLN A 45 7.43 12.45 5.09
C GLN A 45 8.14 11.18 5.55
N GLU A 46 7.51 10.01 5.35
CA GLU A 46 8.11 8.72 5.72
C GLU A 46 9.34 8.39 4.88
N LEU A 47 9.30 8.61 3.56
CA LEU A 47 10.45 8.42 2.67
C LEU A 47 11.61 9.33 3.06
N GLN A 48 11.35 10.61 3.31
CA GLN A 48 12.37 11.57 3.78
C GLN A 48 12.98 11.13 5.12
N ALA A 49 12.14 10.67 6.06
CA ALA A 49 12.60 10.19 7.36
C ALA A 49 13.49 8.93 7.26
N MET A 50 13.33 8.11 6.22
CA MET A 50 14.20 6.97 5.92
C MET A 50 15.55 7.38 5.31
N GLY A 51 15.74 8.65 4.95
CA GLY A 51 16.93 9.13 4.22
C GLY A 51 16.88 8.84 2.72
N ILE A 52 15.70 8.56 2.15
CA ILE A 52 15.50 8.43 0.71
C ILE A 52 15.73 9.79 0.04
N THR A 53 16.28 9.77 -1.17
CA THR A 53 16.68 10.97 -1.92
C THR A 53 15.71 11.25 -3.06
N GLU A 54 15.75 12.48 -3.60
CA GLU A 54 14.89 12.89 -4.74
C GLU A 54 13.39 12.66 -4.43
N VAL A 55 12.98 12.93 -3.18
CA VAL A 55 11.59 12.77 -2.72
C VAL A 55 10.79 14.02 -3.06
N GLU A 56 9.79 13.87 -3.93
CA GLU A 56 8.98 14.96 -4.45
C GLU A 56 7.50 14.58 -4.43
N LEU A 57 6.64 15.58 -4.17
CA LEU A 57 5.21 15.51 -4.41
C LEU A 57 4.86 16.66 -5.35
N ASP A 58 4.37 16.32 -6.54
CA ASP A 58 4.00 17.35 -7.51
C ASP A 58 2.60 17.92 -7.25
N GLU A 59 2.25 18.94 -8.04
CA GLU A 59 0.94 19.62 -7.98
C GLU A 59 -0.24 18.71 -8.33
N HIS A 60 0.01 17.64 -9.07
CA HIS A 60 -0.96 16.65 -9.53
C HIS A 60 -1.14 15.49 -8.55
N GLY A 61 -0.31 15.42 -7.49
CA GLY A 61 -0.43 14.41 -6.45
C GLY A 61 0.47 13.19 -6.66
N TYR A 62 1.33 13.16 -7.67
CA TYR A 62 2.30 12.08 -7.83
C TYR A 62 3.42 12.20 -6.81
N VAL A 63 3.80 11.06 -6.22
CA VAL A 63 4.98 10.96 -5.35
C VAL A 63 6.11 10.28 -6.11
N TYR A 64 7.27 10.94 -6.15
CA TYR A 64 8.49 10.40 -6.72
C TYR A 64 9.56 10.26 -5.65
N ALA A 65 10.38 9.22 -5.74
CA ALA A 65 11.53 9.03 -4.85
C ALA A 65 12.61 8.12 -5.46
N THR A 66 13.84 8.22 -4.93
CA THR A 66 14.98 7.37 -5.31
C THR A 66 15.61 6.69 -4.11
N ILE A 67 15.56 5.35 -4.09
CA ILE A 67 16.47 4.56 -3.28
C ILE A 67 17.85 4.59 -3.97
N PRO A 68 18.90 5.14 -3.32
CA PRO A 68 20.21 5.27 -3.94
C PRO A 68 20.83 3.89 -4.18
N ALA A 69 21.65 3.76 -5.23
CA ALA A 69 22.40 2.56 -5.49
C ALA A 69 23.45 2.31 -4.39
N SER A 70 23.70 1.03 -4.05
CA SER A 70 24.78 0.62 -3.14
C SER A 70 25.82 -0.28 -3.82
N THR A 71 25.59 -0.66 -5.07
CA THR A 71 26.48 -1.51 -5.85
C THR A 71 27.69 -0.75 -6.40
N VAL A 72 28.82 -1.46 -6.56
CA VAL A 72 30.03 -0.94 -7.21
C VAL A 72 29.98 -1.01 -8.74
N HIS A 73 28.97 -1.71 -9.30
CA HIS A 73 28.80 -1.83 -10.74
C HIS A 73 28.16 -0.57 -11.33
N THR A 74 28.77 -0.03 -12.39
CA THR A 74 28.38 1.28 -12.96
C THR A 74 27.29 1.20 -14.04
N ASN A 75 26.94 0.00 -14.52
CA ASN A 75 25.96 -0.23 -15.60
C ASN A 75 24.79 -1.11 -15.14
N VAL A 76 24.22 -0.80 -13.98
CA VAL A 76 23.02 -1.51 -13.49
C VAL A 76 21.77 -0.74 -13.93
N PRO A 77 20.81 -1.38 -14.63
CA PRO A 77 19.56 -0.76 -15.01
C PRO A 77 18.81 -0.19 -13.80
N VAL A 78 18.18 0.97 -13.99
CA VAL A 78 17.25 1.53 -13.01
C VAL A 78 15.92 0.79 -13.13
N ILE A 79 15.38 0.34 -12.01
CA ILE A 79 14.03 -0.25 -11.95
C ILE A 79 13.08 0.73 -11.26
N CYS A 80 11.79 0.68 -11.62
CA CYS A 80 10.74 1.44 -10.96
C CYS A 80 9.82 0.48 -10.20
N LEU A 81 9.53 0.81 -8.95
CA LEU A 81 8.44 0.20 -8.19
C LEU A 81 7.29 1.22 -8.14
N CYS A 82 6.12 0.81 -8.60
CA CYS A 82 4.95 1.67 -8.68
C CYS A 82 3.74 1.05 -8.01
N SER A 83 2.89 1.90 -7.44
CA SER A 83 1.64 1.54 -6.78
C SER A 83 0.73 2.77 -6.74
N HIS A 84 -0.58 2.59 -6.72
CA HIS A 84 -1.53 3.70 -6.68
C HIS A 84 -2.04 3.99 -5.27
N MET A 85 -2.47 5.23 -5.04
CA MET A 85 -2.89 5.70 -3.71
C MET A 85 -4.40 5.72 -3.52
N ASP A 86 -5.17 5.80 -4.59
CA ASP A 86 -6.61 5.84 -4.53
C ASP A 86 -7.22 4.48 -4.19
N THR A 87 -8.52 4.51 -3.93
CA THR A 87 -9.32 3.30 -3.76
C THR A 87 -10.57 3.44 -4.61
N SER A 88 -11.06 2.31 -5.13
CA SER A 88 -12.25 2.25 -5.97
C SER A 88 -13.45 3.07 -5.47
N PRO A 89 -14.20 3.73 -6.37
CA PRO A 89 -15.46 4.39 -6.04
C PRO A 89 -16.61 3.40 -5.74
N ASP A 90 -16.44 2.09 -5.98
CA ASP A 90 -17.50 1.08 -5.86
C ASP A 90 -17.96 0.83 -4.42
N ALA A 91 -17.08 1.07 -3.44
CA ALA A 91 -17.41 1.00 -2.02
C ALA A 91 -16.63 2.07 -1.25
N SER A 92 -17.20 2.57 -0.14
CA SER A 92 -16.57 3.63 0.66
C SER A 92 -15.18 3.21 1.16
N GLY A 93 -14.18 4.06 0.92
CA GLY A 93 -12.85 4.00 1.54
C GLY A 93 -12.70 4.92 2.76
N ALA A 94 -13.79 5.52 3.24
CA ALA A 94 -13.78 6.44 4.37
C ALA A 94 -14.07 5.72 5.70
N ASN A 95 -13.28 6.02 6.74
CA ASN A 95 -13.40 5.44 8.08
C ASN A 95 -13.21 3.91 8.13
N VAL A 96 -12.34 3.37 7.28
CA VAL A 96 -11.97 1.94 7.28
C VAL A 96 -11.47 1.54 8.67
N LYS A 97 -11.98 0.43 9.20
CA LYS A 97 -11.51 -0.19 10.45
C LYS A 97 -10.86 -1.53 10.13
N PRO A 98 -9.53 -1.59 9.94
CA PRO A 98 -8.87 -2.85 9.62
C PRO A 98 -8.81 -3.78 10.85
N ILE A 99 -9.07 -5.07 10.63
CA ILE A 99 -9.10 -6.11 11.67
C ILE A 99 -8.12 -7.21 11.28
N ILE A 100 -7.20 -7.56 12.18
CA ILE A 100 -6.28 -8.69 12.01
C ILE A 100 -6.90 -9.95 12.62
N HIS A 101 -7.12 -10.95 11.77
CA HIS A 101 -7.47 -12.32 12.13
C HIS A 101 -6.20 -13.14 12.16
N LYS A 102 -5.62 -13.33 13.35
CA LYS A 102 -4.33 -14.00 13.49
C LYS A 102 -4.45 -15.50 13.28
N LYS A 103 -3.48 -16.09 12.56
CA LYS A 103 -3.37 -17.54 12.32
C LYS A 103 -4.71 -18.15 11.95
N TYR A 104 -5.30 -17.63 10.87
CA TYR A 104 -6.60 -18.03 10.37
C TYR A 104 -6.75 -19.56 10.35
N ASP A 105 -7.84 -20.06 10.92
CA ASP A 105 -8.03 -21.49 11.18
C ASP A 105 -8.81 -22.22 10.07
N GLY A 106 -9.26 -21.48 9.05
CA GLY A 106 -10.10 -22.01 7.98
C GLY A 106 -11.61 -21.88 8.24
N GLY A 107 -12.03 -21.23 9.32
CA GLY A 107 -13.44 -20.97 9.63
C GLY A 107 -14.04 -19.78 8.88
N ASP A 108 -15.33 -19.54 9.07
CA ASP A 108 -15.99 -18.34 8.54
C ASP A 108 -15.49 -17.08 9.27
N ILE A 109 -15.29 -15.97 8.54
CA ILE A 109 -14.99 -14.67 9.13
C ILE A 109 -16.23 -13.77 9.02
N VAL A 110 -16.87 -13.50 10.16
CA VAL A 110 -18.01 -12.58 10.25
C VAL A 110 -17.50 -11.15 10.44
N LEU A 111 -17.98 -10.20 9.63
CA LEU A 111 -17.56 -8.81 9.71
C LEU A 111 -18.39 -8.08 10.79
N PRO A 112 -17.77 -7.43 11.80
CA PRO A 112 -18.49 -7.00 13.00
C PRO A 112 -19.42 -5.79 12.83
N ASP A 113 -19.13 -4.89 11.88
CA ASP A 113 -20.01 -3.73 11.60
C ASP A 113 -21.14 -4.09 10.61
N ASP A 114 -21.05 -5.24 9.92
CA ASP A 114 -22.11 -5.82 9.09
C ASP A 114 -22.09 -7.36 9.18
N PRO A 115 -22.74 -7.96 10.20
CA PRO A 115 -22.70 -9.41 10.43
C PRO A 115 -23.38 -10.26 9.35
N GLU A 116 -24.12 -9.66 8.42
CA GLU A 116 -24.66 -10.37 7.25
C GLU A 116 -23.54 -10.68 6.24
N GLN A 117 -22.48 -9.87 6.24
CA GLN A 117 -21.27 -10.14 5.47
C GLN A 117 -20.37 -11.14 6.19
N VAL A 118 -20.23 -12.30 5.57
CA VAL A 118 -19.40 -13.39 6.09
C VAL A 118 -18.51 -13.90 4.97
N LEU A 119 -17.20 -13.87 5.20
CA LEU A 119 -16.23 -14.47 4.30
C LEU A 119 -16.17 -15.97 4.60
N ARG A 120 -16.80 -16.76 3.73
CA ARG A 120 -16.87 -18.22 3.86
C ARG A 120 -15.88 -18.90 2.93
N PRO A 121 -15.16 -19.94 3.36
CA PRO A 121 -14.34 -20.77 2.46
C PRO A 121 -15.13 -21.45 1.33
N SER A 122 -16.45 -21.58 1.46
CA SER A 122 -17.34 -22.07 0.39
C SER A 122 -17.48 -21.06 -0.75
N ASP A 123 -17.52 -19.78 -0.40
CA ASP A 123 -17.78 -18.66 -1.31
C ASP A 123 -16.45 -18.13 -1.87
N HIS A 124 -15.38 -18.22 -1.07
CA HIS A 124 -14.02 -17.81 -1.40
C HIS A 124 -13.02 -18.97 -1.18
N PRO A 125 -12.87 -19.91 -2.13
CA PRO A 125 -12.03 -21.10 -1.97
C PRO A 125 -10.57 -20.82 -1.62
N HIS A 126 -10.04 -19.67 -2.04
CA HIS A 126 -8.67 -19.22 -1.74
C HIS A 126 -8.40 -18.98 -0.25
N LEU A 127 -9.43 -18.84 0.59
CA LEU A 127 -9.25 -18.80 2.05
C LEU A 127 -8.58 -20.07 2.58
N LYS A 128 -8.78 -21.22 1.92
CA LYS A 128 -8.13 -22.50 2.31
C LYS A 128 -6.61 -22.42 2.20
N ASP A 129 -6.09 -21.60 1.29
CA ASP A 129 -4.65 -21.39 1.10
C ASP A 129 -4.06 -20.45 2.17
N GLN A 130 -4.92 -19.82 2.98
CA GLN A 130 -4.52 -18.85 4.02
C GLN A 130 -4.55 -19.44 5.43
N ILE A 131 -4.79 -20.74 5.59
CA ILE A 131 -4.78 -21.39 6.90
C ILE A 131 -3.39 -21.25 7.52
N GLY A 132 -3.33 -20.68 8.73
CA GLY A 132 -2.10 -20.39 9.47
C GLY A 132 -1.52 -18.99 9.21
N ASN A 133 -1.96 -18.29 8.16
CA ASN A 133 -1.58 -16.90 7.89
C ASN A 133 -2.45 -15.92 8.71
N ASP A 134 -1.95 -14.70 8.90
CA ASP A 134 -2.76 -13.60 9.39
C ASP A 134 -3.55 -12.99 8.21
N ILE A 135 -4.86 -12.81 8.37
CA ILE A 135 -5.73 -12.16 7.38
C ILE A 135 -6.15 -10.79 7.91
N ILE A 136 -6.14 -9.78 7.04
CA ILE A 136 -6.64 -8.44 7.39
C ILE A 136 -7.92 -8.18 6.60
N THR A 137 -9.00 -7.81 7.30
CA THR A 137 -10.27 -7.44 6.69
C THR A 137 -10.65 -6.01 7.07
N ALA A 138 -11.59 -5.41 6.32
CA ALA A 138 -12.38 -4.29 6.85
C ALA A 138 -13.38 -4.80 7.90
N SER A 139 -14.13 -3.90 8.52
CA SER A 139 -15.16 -4.24 9.52
C SER A 139 -16.53 -4.58 8.92
N GLY A 140 -16.76 -4.37 7.62
CA GLY A 140 -17.98 -4.75 6.89
C GLY A 140 -18.68 -3.62 6.14
N THR A 141 -18.46 -2.36 6.52
CA THR A 141 -19.17 -1.20 5.94
C THR A 141 -18.38 -0.44 4.87
N THR A 142 -17.17 -0.90 4.56
CA THR A 142 -16.19 -0.24 3.68
C THR A 142 -15.42 -1.29 2.89
N LEU A 143 -14.80 -0.88 1.78
CA LEU A 143 -13.67 -1.65 1.25
C LEU A 143 -12.47 -1.54 2.21
N LEU A 144 -11.53 -2.49 2.13
CA LEU A 144 -10.31 -2.42 2.93
C LEU A 144 -9.27 -1.44 2.34
N GLY A 145 -9.21 -1.33 1.01
CA GLY A 145 -8.16 -0.59 0.32
C GLY A 145 -6.83 -1.36 0.25
N ALA A 146 -6.88 -2.70 0.31
CA ALA A 146 -5.73 -3.54 -0.01
C ALA A 146 -5.21 -3.24 -1.42
N ASP A 147 -6.14 -3.09 -2.36
CA ASP A 147 -5.87 -2.46 -3.65
C ASP A 147 -5.86 -0.92 -3.49
N ASN A 148 -4.73 -0.22 -3.66
CA ASN A 148 -3.36 -0.74 -3.81
C ASN A 148 -2.46 -0.47 -2.61
N LYS A 149 -3.03 -0.15 -1.44
CA LYS A 149 -2.25 0.23 -0.26
C LYS A 149 -1.41 -0.90 0.33
N ALA A 150 -1.71 -2.16 0.01
CA ALA A 150 -0.82 -3.27 0.30
C ALA A 150 0.50 -3.13 -0.48
N GLY A 151 0.42 -2.88 -1.79
CA GLY A 151 1.58 -2.60 -2.64
C GLY A 151 2.37 -1.37 -2.19
N LEU A 152 1.68 -0.30 -1.79
CA LEU A 152 2.33 0.87 -1.17
C LEU A 152 3.13 0.48 0.07
N ALA A 153 2.52 -0.27 0.99
CA ALA A 153 3.18 -0.71 2.22
C ALA A 153 4.38 -1.62 1.94
N GLU A 154 4.28 -2.51 0.95
CA GLU A 154 5.38 -3.38 0.51
C GLU A 154 6.55 -2.58 -0.08
N ILE A 155 6.28 -1.60 -0.95
CA ILE A 155 7.32 -0.72 -1.50
C ILE A 155 7.99 0.09 -0.40
N MET A 156 7.23 0.58 0.58
CA MET A 156 7.77 1.29 1.74
C MET A 156 8.63 0.37 2.63
N ASP A 157 8.27 -0.91 2.76
CA ASP A 157 9.07 -1.90 3.50
C ASP A 157 10.36 -2.25 2.75
N VAL A 158 10.31 -2.35 1.41
CA VAL A 158 11.50 -2.50 0.55
C VAL A 158 12.44 -1.31 0.68
N ALA A 159 11.91 -0.08 0.68
CA ALA A 159 12.70 1.13 0.90
C ALA A 159 13.36 1.10 2.28
N ASN A 160 12.60 0.81 3.33
CA ASN A 160 13.12 0.67 4.69
C ASN A 160 14.22 -0.40 4.79
N TYR A 161 14.00 -1.57 4.20
CA TYR A 161 14.97 -2.66 4.19
C TYR A 161 16.31 -2.21 3.57
N PHE A 162 16.27 -1.62 2.38
CA PHE A 162 17.50 -1.19 1.69
C PHE A 162 18.23 -0.03 2.36
N MET A 163 17.52 0.83 3.07
CA MET A 163 18.14 1.92 3.84
C MET A 163 18.75 1.42 5.16
N THR A 164 18.24 0.33 5.72
CA THR A 164 18.75 -0.27 6.97
C THR A 164 19.76 -1.40 6.76
N HIS A 165 19.84 -1.95 5.54
CA HIS A 165 20.73 -3.05 5.15
C HIS A 165 21.60 -2.65 3.95
N PRO A 166 22.57 -1.73 4.12
CA PRO A 166 23.41 -1.25 3.02
C PRO A 166 24.26 -2.34 2.35
N GLU A 167 24.53 -3.46 3.05
CA GLU A 167 25.20 -4.64 2.52
C GLU A 167 24.38 -5.39 1.45
N ALA A 168 23.06 -5.21 1.44
CA ALA A 168 22.19 -5.68 0.36
C ALA A 168 22.41 -4.82 -0.89
N ARG A 169 23.32 -5.28 -1.75
CA ARG A 169 23.72 -4.58 -2.98
C ARG A 169 22.52 -4.40 -3.92
N ARG A 170 22.35 -3.17 -4.41
CA ARG A 170 21.28 -2.80 -5.35
C ARG A 170 21.77 -1.78 -6.37
N GLY A 171 21.11 -1.76 -7.53
CA GLY A 171 21.11 -0.61 -8.42
C GLY A 171 20.25 0.53 -7.88
N LYS A 172 20.10 1.60 -8.65
CA LYS A 172 19.16 2.67 -8.34
C LYS A 172 17.72 2.15 -8.50
N ILE A 173 16.84 2.44 -7.55
CA ILE A 173 15.42 2.08 -7.61
C ILE A 173 14.61 3.38 -7.53
N ARG A 174 13.72 3.58 -8.50
CA ARG A 174 12.73 4.65 -8.49
C ARG A 174 11.45 4.15 -7.84
N ILE A 175 10.82 5.03 -7.06
CA ILE A 175 9.50 4.82 -6.48
C ILE A 175 8.56 5.82 -7.13
N LEU A 176 7.38 5.35 -7.51
CA LEU A 176 6.29 6.16 -8.05
C LEU A 176 4.97 5.79 -7.35
N PHE A 177 4.33 6.76 -6.71
CA PHE A 177 2.96 6.59 -6.23
C PHE A 177 2.01 7.50 -7.01
N THR A 178 0.99 6.90 -7.62
CA THR A 178 0.09 7.58 -8.57
C THR A 178 -1.30 7.83 -7.94
N PRO A 179 -1.96 8.95 -8.27
CA PRO A 179 -3.38 9.15 -7.98
C PRO A 179 -4.27 8.58 -9.11
N ASP A 180 -5.59 8.51 -8.87
CA ASP A 180 -6.64 8.26 -9.87
C ASP A 180 -6.47 7.03 -10.80
N GLU A 181 -5.84 5.95 -10.33
CA GLU A 181 -5.72 4.73 -11.13
C GLU A 181 -7.08 4.05 -11.34
N GLU A 182 -7.93 4.04 -10.32
CA GLU A 182 -9.23 3.35 -10.30
C GLU A 182 -10.25 3.97 -11.27
N ILE A 183 -9.98 5.20 -11.72
CA ILE A 183 -10.78 5.91 -12.74
C ILE A 183 -10.06 6.05 -14.08
N GLY A 184 -8.94 5.33 -14.25
CA GLY A 184 -8.17 5.26 -15.50
C GLY A 184 -7.38 6.52 -15.84
N ARG A 185 -7.02 7.34 -14.84
CA ARG A 185 -6.27 8.60 -15.03
C ARG A 185 -4.90 8.61 -14.34
N GLY A 186 -4.41 7.47 -13.85
CA GLY A 186 -3.17 7.38 -13.08
C GLY A 186 -1.84 7.37 -13.87
N VAL A 187 -1.87 7.67 -15.17
CA VAL A 187 -0.70 7.71 -16.07
C VAL A 187 -0.63 9.00 -16.88
#